data_AF-A0A520HKB3-F1
#
_entry.id   AF-A0A520HKB3-F1
#
_cell.length_a   1.000
_cell.length_b   1.000
_cell.length_c   1.000
_cell.angle_alpha   90.00
_cell.angle_beta   90.00
_cell.angle_gamma   90.00
#
_symmetry.space_group_name_H-M   'P 1'
#
loop_
_entity.id
_entity.type
_entity.pdbx_description
1 polymer ?
#
loop_
_entity_poly.entity_id
_entity_poly.type
_entity_poly.pdbx_seq_one_letter_code
_entity_poly.pdbx_strand_id
1 'polypeptide(L)' 'MKQLVAFDLDGTLAESKQPLKDDMGTALADLLAVANVAVISGGDWPQFDKQVASRLP' A
#
# COMPACT_ATOMS: atom_id res chain seq x y z
N MET A 1 10.09 -5.70 19.86
CA MET A 1 10.60 -4.63 18.96
C MET A 1 9.47 -4.27 18.00
N LYS A 2 9.18 -2.99 17.77
CA LYS A 2 8.19 -2.60 16.74
C LYS A 2 8.90 -2.59 15.39
N GLN A 3 8.44 -3.41 14.44
CA GLN A 3 8.92 -3.41 13.07
C GLN A 3 8.00 -2.54 12.20
N LEU A 4 8.61 -1.72 11.36
CA LEU A 4 7.92 -0.83 10.43
C LEU A 4 8.60 -0.97 9.06
N VAL A 5 7.79 -1.17 8.03
CA VAL A 5 8.22 -1.14 6.64
C VAL A 5 7.48 0.00 5.95
N ALA A 6 8.21 0.90 5.30
CA ALA A 6 7.64 2.02 4.58
C ALA A 6 7.91 1.87 3.08
N PHE A 7 6.87 2.05 2.26
CA PHE A 7 6.94 1.98 0.82
C PHE A 7 6.53 3.32 0.21
N ASP A 8 7.19 3.68 -0.90
CA ASP A 8 6.58 4.59 -1.86
C ASP A 8 5.39 3.91 -2.57
N LEU A 9 4.49 4.69 -3.16
CA LEU A 9 3.30 4.17 -3.83
C LEU A 9 3.55 3.92 -5.32
N ASP A 10 3.79 4.99 -6.08
CA ASP A 10 3.75 4.99 -7.54
C ASP A 10 5.02 4.35 -8.13
N GLY A 11 4.85 3.27 -8.88
CA GLY A 11 5.97 2.50 -9.45
C GLY A 11 6.65 1.55 -8.45
N THR A 12 6.25 1.58 -7.17
CA THR A 12 6.73 0.65 -6.14
C THR A 12 5.66 -0.38 -5.79
N LEU A 13 4.51 0.06 -5.26
CA LEU A 13 3.42 -0.85 -4.88
C LEU A 13 2.39 -1.00 -6.00
N ALA A 14 2.14 0.06 -6.76
CA ALA A 14 1.22 0.07 -7.88
C ALA A 14 1.89 0.63 -9.13
N GLU A 15 1.37 0.29 -10.32
CA GLU A 15 1.71 1.05 -11.52
C GLU A 15 1.28 2.51 -11.33
N SER A 16 2.03 3.46 -11.90
CA SER A 16 1.79 4.89 -11.61
C SER A 16 0.34 5.29 -11.88
N LYS A 17 -0.29 5.84 -10.84
CA LYS A 17 -1.69 6.29 -10.80
C LYS A 17 -2.74 5.20 -11.02
N GLN A 18 -2.35 3.93 -10.98
CA GLN A 18 -3.25 2.78 -11.08
C GLN A 18 -3.53 2.19 -9.70
N PRO A 19 -4.66 1.48 -9.52
CA PRO A 19 -4.93 0.78 -8.27
C PRO A 19 -3.96 -0.38 -8.04
N LEU A 20 -3.78 -0.77 -6.78
CA LEU A 20 -3.12 -2.04 -6.44
C LEU A 20 -3.78 -3.19 -7.19
N LYS A 21 -2.94 -4.16 -7.57
CA LYS A 21 -3.37 -5.48 -8.01
C LYS A 21 -3.77 -6.31 -6.78
N ASP A 22 -4.69 -7.24 -6.98
CA ASP A 22 -5.28 -8.02 -5.88
C ASP A 22 -4.23 -8.88 -5.15
N ASP A 23 -3.21 -9.36 -5.87
CA ASP A 23 -2.07 -10.09 -5.31
C ASP A 23 -1.20 -9.22 -4.39
N MET A 24 -0.92 -7.97 -4.79
CA MET A 24 -0.19 -7.01 -3.96
C MET A 24 -1.01 -6.61 -2.71
N GLY A 25 -2.32 -6.43 -2.85
CA GLY A 25 -3.20 -6.18 -1.70
C GLY A 25 -3.15 -7.32 -0.67
N THR A 26 -3.17 -8.57 -1.15
CA THR A 26 -3.02 -9.76 -0.31
C THR A 26 -1.65 -9.80 0.38
N ALA A 27 -0.56 -9.57 -0.36
CA ALA A 27 0.79 -9.56 0.19
C ALA A 27 1.00 -8.47 1.26
N LEU A 28 0.40 -7.28 1.08
CA LEU A 28 0.43 -6.22 2.08
C LEU A 28 -0.37 -6.60 3.33
N ALA A 29 -1.51 -7.28 3.18
CA ALA A 29 -2.28 -7.78 4.31
C ALA A 29 -1.51 -8.84 5.11
N ASP A 30 -0.83 -9.76 4.44
CA ASP A 30 0.03 -10.76 5.07
C ASP A 30 1.21 -10.10 5.82
N LEU A 31 1.83 -9.07 5.23
CA LEU A 31 2.91 -8.32 5.89
C LEU A 31 2.41 -7.56 7.12
N LEU A 32 1.21 -6.98 7.06
CA LEU A 32 0.57 -6.29 8.19
C LEU A 32 0.35 -7.20 9.40
N ALA A 33 0.27 -8.53 9.21
CA ALA A 33 0.15 -9.49 10.30
C ALA A 33 1.43 -9.61 11.15
N VAL A 34 2.59 -9.20 10.64
CA VAL A 34 3.89 -9.36 11.32
C VAL A 34 4.66 -8.04 11.50
N ALA A 35 4.35 -7.00 10.73
CA ALA A 35 4.99 -5.68 10.82
C ALA A 35 3.98 -4.56 10.54
N ASN A 36 4.24 -3.37 11.07
CA ASN A 36 3.48 -2.20 10.65
C ASN A 36 3.91 -1.81 9.22
N VAL A 37 2.96 -1.42 8.39
CA VAL A 37 3.23 -0.97 7.02
C VAL A 37 2.77 0.48 6.87
N ALA A 38 3.64 1.31 6.29
CA ALA A 38 3.33 2.68 5.90
C ALA A 38 3.46 2.83 4.38
N VAL A 39 2.53 3.55 3.77
CA VAL A 39 2.59 3.93 2.35
C VAL A 39 2.71 5.44 2.27
N ILE A 40 3.67 5.92 1.47
CA ILE A 40 3.97 7.33 1.28
C ILE A 40 3.79 7.66 -0.20
N SER A 41 3.17 8.80 -0.50
CA SER A 41 3.01 9.33 -1.84
C SER A 41 3.00 10.86 -1.77
N GLY A 42 3.31 11.51 -2.88
CA GLY A 42 3.14 12.96 -3.03
C GLY A 42 1.70 13.40 -3.29
N GLY A 43 0.74 12.49 -3.43
CA GLY A 43 -0.67 12.82 -3.64
C GLY A 43 -1.51 12.92 -2.36
N ASP A 44 -2.75 13.38 -2.53
CA ASP A 44 -3.72 13.55 -1.44
C ASP A 44 -4.50 12.26 -1.14
N TRP A 45 -5.28 12.28 -0.06
CA TRP A 45 -6.10 11.15 0.39
C TRP A 45 -6.92 10.44 -0.70
N PRO A 46 -7.58 11.10 -1.67
CA PRO A 46 -8.31 10.40 -2.73
C PRO A 46 -7.45 9.45 -3.57
N GLN A 47 -6.14 9.73 -3.70
CA GLN A 47 -5.21 8.81 -4.33
C GLN A 47 -5.06 7.53 -3.49
N PHE A 48 -4.83 7.68 -2.18
CA PHE A 48 -4.67 6.56 -1.26
C PHE A 48 -5.94 5.71 -1.18
N ASP A 49 -7.11 6.35 -1.10
CA ASP A 49 -8.40 5.66 -1.06
C ASP A 49 -8.60 4.80 -2.31
N LYS A 50 -8.43 5.40 -3.49
CA LYS A 50 -8.62 4.73 -4.78
C LYS A 50 -7.58 3.63 -5.03
N GLN A 51 -6.33 3.87 -4.68
CA GLN A 51 -5.24 2.97 -5.06
C GLN A 51 -4.95 1.89 -4.04
N VAL A 52 -5.09 2.19 -2.75
CA VAL A 52 -4.63 1.34 -1.66
C VAL A 52 -5.76 0.94 -0.73
N ALA A 53 -6.39 1.89 -0.03
CA ALA A 53 -7.28 1.59 1.09
C ALA A 53 -8.51 0.77 0.67
N SER A 54 -9.10 1.07 -0.50
CA SER A 54 -10.23 0.33 -1.06
C SER A 54 -9.86 -1.02 -1.69
N ARG A 55 -8.57 -1.37 -1.74
CA ARG A 55 -8.03 -2.56 -2.41
C ARG A 55 -7.42 -3.58 -1.44
N LEU A 56 -7.39 -3.26 -0.15
CA LEU A 56 -7.00 -4.22 0.89
C LEU A 56 -8.18 -5.17 1.20
N PRO A 57 -7.90 -6.46 1.45
CA PRO A 57 -8.93 -7.46 1.79
C PRO A 57 -9.51 -7.28 3.21
#